data_AF-A0A3M2VHA8-F1
#
_entry.id   AF-A0A3M2VHA8-F1
#
_cell.length_a   1.000
_cell.length_b   1.000
_cell.length_c   1.000
_cell.angle_alpha   90.00
_cell.angle_beta   90.00
_cell.angle_gamma   90.00
#
_symmetry.space_group_name_H-M   'P 1'
#
loop_
_entity.id
_entity.type
_entity.pdbx_description
1 polymer ?
#
loop_
_entity_poly.entity_id
_entity_poly.type
_entity_poly.pdbx_seq_one_letter_code
_entity_poly.pdbx_strand_id
1 'polypeptide(L)'
;MHEYGHHYQTSYNSYGPFGEVTVNLYALAVSLHYINEYTYVFPDRWSGTVNWLALPRTAKTYGAPESDPLAMLEQLRKGLGEGFMPAWHRYIRENPGEAPGLKYFVLSACIAAKRNLTEFFADWGLLKVTDTEVWIAVSALGFPYPSQRLTAIRPYRD
;
A
#
# COMPACT_ATOMS: atom_id res chain seq x y z
N MET A 1 7.82 17.35 2.63
CA MET A 1 7.04 16.96 1.43
C MET A 1 5.71 16.31 1.76
N HIS A 2 5.49 15.82 2.99
CA HIS A 2 4.19 15.33 3.47
C HIS A 2 3.06 16.33 3.19
N GLU A 3 3.18 17.57 3.67
CA GLU A 3 2.17 18.62 3.42
C GLU A 3 1.91 18.91 1.92
N TYR A 4 2.96 18.86 1.09
CA TYR A 4 2.81 19.07 -0.34
C TYR A 4 2.15 17.88 -1.04
N GLY A 5 2.31 16.67 -0.48
CA GLY A 5 1.66 15.46 -0.95
C GLY A 5 0.14 15.51 -0.82
N HIS A 6 -0.41 16.26 0.15
CA HIS A 6 -1.86 16.38 0.33
C HIS A 6 -2.54 17.00 -0.89
N HIS A 7 -1.86 17.93 -1.58
CA HIS A 7 -2.37 18.52 -2.82
C HIS A 7 -2.48 17.53 -3.99
N TYR A 8 -1.79 16.39 -3.92
CA TYR A 8 -1.82 15.37 -4.96
C TYR A 8 -2.52 14.08 -4.53
N GLN A 9 -3.14 14.09 -3.35
CA GLN A 9 -4.10 13.07 -2.97
C GLN A 9 -5.43 13.33 -3.66
N THR A 10 -6.17 12.26 -3.90
CA THR A 10 -7.57 12.30 -4.29
C THR A 10 -8.37 11.62 -3.19
N SER A 11 -9.65 11.97 -3.04
CA SER A 11 -10.55 11.32 -2.07
C SER A 11 -10.58 9.79 -2.18
N TYR A 12 -10.18 9.26 -3.33
CA TYR A 12 -10.12 7.83 -3.64
C TYR A 12 -8.85 7.13 -3.15
N ASN A 13 -7.68 7.77 -3.23
CA ASN A 13 -6.44 7.19 -2.70
C ASN A 13 -6.21 7.57 -1.22
N SER A 14 -6.97 8.52 -0.68
CA SER A 14 -6.91 8.95 0.73
C SER A 14 -8.03 8.34 1.59
N TYR A 15 -8.68 7.26 1.15
CA TYR A 15 -9.83 6.67 1.85
C TYR A 15 -9.47 6.21 3.27
N GLY A 16 -10.27 6.59 4.27
CA GLY A 16 -10.17 6.07 5.64
C GLY A 16 -8.76 6.14 6.22
N PRO A 17 -8.13 5.01 6.60
CA PRO A 17 -6.79 5.00 7.22
C PRO A 17 -5.66 5.40 6.25
N PHE A 18 -5.97 5.71 4.98
CA PHE A 18 -4.98 6.09 3.96
C PHE A 18 -4.80 7.60 3.78
N GLY A 19 -5.60 8.43 4.45
CA GLY A 19 -5.48 9.89 4.42
C GLY A 19 -4.06 10.37 4.70
N GLU A 20 -3.40 9.74 5.66
CA GLU A 20 -2.02 10.08 6.05
C GLU A 20 -0.96 9.15 5.44
N VAL A 21 -1.36 8.22 4.57
CA VAL A 21 -0.45 7.19 4.05
C VAL A 21 -0.13 7.41 2.58
N THR A 22 -1.14 7.59 1.71
CA THR A 22 -0.88 7.79 0.28
C THR A 22 -0.24 9.14 -0.02
N VAL A 23 -0.39 10.11 0.88
CA VAL A 23 0.37 11.38 0.90
C VAL A 23 1.88 11.13 0.86
N ASN A 24 2.32 10.05 1.49
CA ASN A 24 3.74 9.75 1.62
C ASN A 24 4.32 9.11 0.37
N LEU A 25 3.54 8.79 -0.68
CA LEU A 25 4.10 8.37 -1.97
C LEU A 25 5.01 9.45 -2.57
N TYR A 26 4.62 10.72 -2.41
CA TYR A 26 5.40 11.86 -2.88
C TYR A 26 6.60 12.13 -1.95
N ALA A 27 6.42 11.96 -0.65
CA ALA A 27 7.51 12.04 0.31
C ALA A 27 8.56 10.95 0.02
N LEU A 28 8.14 9.69 -0.16
CA LEU A 28 8.98 8.55 -0.51
C LEU A 28 9.75 8.78 -1.81
N ALA A 29 9.08 9.24 -2.88
CA ALA A 29 9.75 9.54 -4.14
C ALA A 29 10.90 10.55 -3.98
N VAL A 30 10.71 11.60 -3.17
CA VAL A 30 11.77 12.57 -2.87
C VAL A 30 12.84 11.96 -1.96
N SER A 31 12.44 11.14 -0.99
CA SER A 31 13.35 10.45 -0.08
C SER A 31 14.31 9.46 -0.75
N LEU A 32 13.99 9.00 -1.96
CA LEU A 32 14.91 8.16 -2.74
C LEU A 32 16.12 8.94 -3.28
N HIS A 33 16.02 10.27 -3.37
CA HIS A 33 17.03 11.13 -3.99
C HIS A 33 17.81 12.00 -3.01
N TYR A 34 17.29 12.18 -1.79
CA TYR A 34 17.88 13.06 -0.78
C TYR A 34 17.91 12.38 0.59
N ILE A 35 18.98 12.64 1.35
CA ILE A 35 19.10 12.14 2.73
C ILE A 35 17.98 12.74 3.59
N ASN A 36 17.18 11.89 4.22
CA ASN A 36 16.12 12.26 5.16
C ASN A 36 15.73 11.07 6.05
N GLU A 37 14.57 11.13 6.71
CA GLU A 37 14.06 10.07 7.59
C GLU A 37 14.06 8.66 6.95
N TYR A 38 13.94 8.55 5.62
CA TYR A 38 14.07 7.29 4.90
C TYR A 38 15.47 6.66 5.02
N THR A 39 16.49 7.50 5.18
CA THR A 39 17.89 7.10 5.34
C THR A 39 18.21 6.71 6.79
N TYR A 40 17.66 7.39 7.79
CA TYR A 40 18.13 7.26 9.19
C TYR A 40 17.05 6.99 10.24
N VAL A 41 15.76 7.03 9.92
CA VAL A 41 14.66 6.76 10.88
C VAL A 41 13.87 5.52 10.50
N PHE A 42 13.46 5.41 9.23
CA PHE A 42 12.59 4.32 8.79
C PHE A 42 13.25 2.92 8.88
N PRO A 43 14.57 2.75 8.60
CA PRO A 43 15.24 1.48 8.82
C PRO A 43 15.08 0.92 10.24
N ASP A 44 15.09 1.77 11.27
CA ASP A 44 14.96 1.36 12.68
C ASP A 44 13.55 0.86 13.01
N ARG A 45 12.52 1.43 12.37
CA ARG A 45 11.11 1.01 12.52
C ARG A 45 10.86 -0.39 11.96
N TRP A 46 11.65 -0.81 10.99
CA TRP A 46 11.41 -2.04 10.24
C TRP A 46 11.36 -3.29 11.13
N SER A 47 12.23 -3.38 12.14
CA SER A 47 12.25 -4.53 13.06
C SER A 47 10.91 -4.74 13.78
N GLY A 48 10.29 -3.66 14.27
CA GLY A 48 8.97 -3.68 14.88
C GLY A 48 7.89 -4.11 13.89
N THR A 49 7.94 -3.59 12.67
CA THR A 49 7.01 -3.97 11.59
C THR A 49 7.16 -5.44 11.18
N VAL A 50 8.36 -6.00 11.17
CA VAL A 50 8.57 -7.44 10.90
C VAL A 50 7.89 -8.30 11.98
N ASN A 51 8.07 -7.96 13.26
CA ASN A 51 7.42 -8.68 14.35
C ASN A 51 5.89 -8.59 14.25
N TRP A 52 5.38 -7.42 13.90
CA TRP A 52 3.95 -7.22 13.67
C TRP A 52 3.43 -8.00 12.45
N LEU A 53 4.17 -8.03 11.34
CA LEU A 53 3.85 -8.81 10.14
C LEU A 53 3.86 -10.33 10.40
N ALA A 54 4.57 -10.80 11.43
CA ALA A 54 4.57 -12.21 11.83
C ALA A 54 3.29 -12.64 12.57
N LEU A 55 2.48 -11.69 13.06
CA LEU A 55 1.21 -11.99 13.74
C LEU A 55 0.20 -12.68 12.79
N PRO A 56 -0.73 -13.48 13.33
CA PRO A 56 -1.85 -13.99 12.53
C PRO A 56 -2.73 -12.83 12.04
N ARG A 57 -3.33 -12.97 10.84
CA ARG A 57 -4.17 -11.91 10.23
C ARG A 57 -5.30 -11.42 11.14
N THR A 58 -5.83 -12.30 11.98
CA THR A 58 -6.90 -11.99 12.95
C THR A 58 -6.46 -11.06 14.08
N ALA A 59 -5.16 -10.96 14.36
CA ALA A 59 -4.58 -10.08 15.37
C ALA A 59 -4.04 -8.77 14.79
N LYS A 60 -4.12 -8.57 13.47
CA LYS A 60 -3.57 -7.40 12.80
C LYS A 60 -4.63 -6.34 12.58
N THR A 61 -4.29 -5.09 12.87
CA THR A 61 -5.04 -3.90 12.47
C THR A 61 -4.10 -2.97 11.71
N TYR A 62 -4.44 -2.68 10.46
CA TYR A 62 -3.68 -1.76 9.64
C TYR A 62 -3.52 -0.40 10.34
N GLY A 63 -2.31 0.16 10.34
CA GLY A 63 -1.99 1.43 11.00
C GLY A 63 -1.78 1.36 12.51
N ALA A 64 -1.64 0.15 13.08
CA ALA A 64 -1.12 -0.01 14.45
C ALA A 64 0.26 0.66 14.61
N PRO A 65 0.67 1.08 15.83
CA PRO A 65 1.94 1.76 16.06
C PRO A 65 3.17 1.04 15.48
N GLU A 66 3.16 -0.29 15.47
CA GLU A 66 4.23 -1.14 14.93
C GLU A 66 4.11 -1.38 13.42
N SER A 67 2.93 -1.15 12.84
CA SER A 67 2.61 -1.33 11.42
C SER A 67 2.98 -0.08 10.63
N ASP A 68 4.24 0.04 10.21
CA ASP A 68 4.71 1.16 9.39
C ASP A 68 4.04 1.18 8.00
N PRO A 69 3.15 2.14 7.70
CA PRO A 69 2.46 2.19 6.42
C PRO A 69 3.38 2.50 5.24
N LEU A 70 4.53 3.16 5.48
CA LEU A 70 5.51 3.47 4.45
C LEU A 70 6.20 2.20 3.94
N ALA A 71 6.41 1.23 4.84
CA ALA A 71 7.00 -0.05 4.49
C ALA A 71 6.10 -0.80 3.51
N MET A 72 4.77 -0.75 3.70
CA MET A 72 3.80 -1.33 2.76
C MET A 72 3.92 -0.70 1.36
N LEU A 73 4.00 0.63 1.29
CA LEU A 73 4.12 1.34 0.01
C LEU A 73 5.46 1.02 -0.69
N GLU A 74 6.55 0.95 0.05
CA GLU A 74 7.86 0.57 -0.49
C GLU A 74 7.90 -0.88 -0.98
N GLN A 75 7.22 -1.80 -0.28
CA GLN A 75 7.07 -3.19 -0.74
C GLN A 75 6.33 -3.28 -2.07
N LEU A 76 5.25 -2.50 -2.24
CA LEU A 76 4.54 -2.39 -3.51
C LEU A 76 5.45 -1.81 -4.61
N ARG A 77 6.14 -0.70 -4.33
CA ARG A 77 7.05 -0.05 -5.30
C ARG A 77 8.18 -0.97 -5.73
N LYS A 78 8.89 -1.59 -4.79
CA LYS A 78 10.01 -2.51 -5.07
C LYS A 78 9.54 -3.79 -5.74
N GLY A 79 8.40 -4.33 -5.32
CA GLY A 79 7.93 -5.64 -5.78
C GLY A 79 7.16 -5.61 -7.11
N LEU A 80 6.51 -4.48 -7.43
CA LEU A 80 5.76 -4.28 -8.67
C LEU A 80 6.47 -3.33 -9.66
N GLY A 81 7.55 -2.67 -9.22
CA GLY A 81 8.37 -1.74 -10.00
C GLY A 81 7.95 -0.28 -9.85
N GLU A 82 8.87 0.63 -10.20
CA GLU A 82 8.68 2.09 -10.08
C GLU A 82 7.44 2.62 -10.82
N GLY A 83 7.05 1.95 -11.92
CA GLY A 83 5.90 2.34 -12.74
C GLY A 83 4.54 2.08 -12.09
N PHE A 84 4.47 1.26 -11.04
CA PHE A 84 3.21 0.88 -10.39
C PHE A 84 2.49 2.08 -9.77
N MET A 85 3.17 2.86 -8.93
CA MET A 85 2.54 3.98 -8.21
C MET A 85 1.98 5.06 -9.16
N PRO A 86 2.72 5.51 -10.19
CA PRO A 86 2.16 6.42 -11.19
C PRO A 86 0.98 5.83 -11.98
N ALA A 87 1.03 4.55 -12.32
CA ALA A 87 -0.05 3.87 -13.04
C ALA A 87 -1.32 3.79 -12.20
N TRP A 88 -1.18 3.47 -10.91
CA TRP A 88 -2.30 3.40 -9.98
C TRP A 88 -2.94 4.77 -9.75
N HIS A 89 -2.13 5.81 -9.53
CA HIS A 89 -2.63 7.18 -9.43
C HIS A 89 -3.34 7.65 -10.70
N ARG A 90 -2.82 7.28 -11.87
CA ARG A 90 -3.45 7.59 -13.16
C ARG A 90 -4.81 6.91 -13.29
N TYR A 91 -4.87 5.61 -13.02
CA TYR A 91 -6.11 4.84 -13.06
C TYR A 91 -7.20 5.49 -12.19
N ILE A 92 -6.86 5.86 -10.94
CA ILE A 92 -7.82 6.49 -10.03
C ILE A 92 -8.36 7.81 -10.59
N ARG A 93 -7.51 8.66 -11.19
CA ARG A 93 -7.93 9.95 -11.78
C ARG A 93 -8.77 9.78 -13.03
N GLU A 94 -8.48 8.76 -13.84
CA GLU A 94 -9.24 8.44 -15.06
C GLU A 94 -10.60 7.79 -14.73
N ASN A 95 -10.79 7.30 -13.50
CA ASN A 95 -12.01 6.62 -13.04
C ASN A 95 -12.60 7.27 -11.77
N PRO A 96 -13.07 8.54 -11.82
CA PRO A 96 -13.57 9.26 -10.66
C PRO A 96 -15.01 8.87 -10.22
N GLY A 97 -15.67 7.95 -10.92
CA GLY A 97 -17.09 7.63 -10.69
C GLY A 97 -17.39 6.61 -9.58
N GLU A 98 -16.37 5.93 -9.03
CA GLU A 98 -16.58 4.90 -8.00
C GLU A 98 -16.62 5.49 -6.60
N ALA A 99 -17.50 4.97 -5.72
CA ALA A 99 -17.53 5.43 -4.33
C ALA A 99 -16.17 5.15 -3.65
N PRO A 100 -15.53 6.15 -3.01
CA PRO A 100 -14.28 5.93 -2.30
C PRO A 100 -14.48 4.93 -1.17
N GLY A 101 -13.66 3.89 -1.12
CA GLY A 101 -13.88 2.74 -0.25
C GLY A 101 -12.74 1.72 -0.33
N LEU A 102 -12.69 0.81 0.66
CA LEU A 102 -11.73 -0.31 0.68
C LEU A 102 -11.81 -1.12 -0.62
N LYS A 103 -13.02 -1.39 -1.11
CA LYS A 103 -13.27 -2.10 -2.35
C LYS A 103 -12.60 -1.40 -3.55
N TYR A 104 -12.85 -0.11 -3.74
CA TYR A 104 -12.27 0.63 -4.86
C TYR A 104 -10.74 0.74 -4.74
N PHE A 105 -10.22 0.95 -3.53
CA PHE A 105 -8.79 0.99 -3.25
C PHE A 105 -8.11 -0.32 -3.69
N VAL A 106 -8.62 -1.47 -3.23
CA VAL A 106 -8.04 -2.78 -3.55
C VAL A 106 -8.20 -3.09 -5.05
N LEU A 107 -9.37 -2.82 -5.64
CA LEU A 107 -9.61 -3.07 -7.07
C LEU A 107 -8.70 -2.24 -7.96
N SER A 108 -8.64 -0.92 -7.73
CA SER A 108 -7.78 -0.03 -8.52
C SER A 108 -6.31 -0.41 -8.41
N ALA A 109 -5.84 -0.83 -7.23
CA ALA A 109 -4.46 -1.30 -7.05
C ALA A 109 -4.22 -2.62 -7.82
N CYS A 110 -5.15 -3.57 -7.75
CA CYS A 110 -5.06 -4.83 -8.49
C CYS A 110 -5.06 -4.62 -10.01
N ILE A 111 -5.91 -3.70 -10.51
CA ILE A 111 -6.01 -3.34 -11.92
C ILE A 111 -4.73 -2.67 -12.41
N ALA A 112 -4.21 -1.70 -11.66
CA ALA A 112 -2.96 -1.04 -11.99
C ALA A 112 -1.76 -2.00 -11.99
N ALA A 113 -1.74 -2.96 -11.05
CA ALA A 113 -0.70 -3.98 -10.96
C ALA A 113 -0.85 -5.11 -11.99
N LYS A 114 -2.06 -5.33 -12.53
CA LYS A 114 -2.46 -6.58 -13.23
C LYS A 114 -2.11 -7.82 -12.40
N ARG A 115 -2.32 -7.72 -11.09
CA ARG A 115 -2.03 -8.75 -10.08
C ARG A 115 -3.11 -8.75 -9.02
N ASN A 116 -3.41 -9.91 -8.47
CA ASN A 116 -4.28 -10.03 -7.32
C ASN A 116 -3.49 -9.71 -6.04
N LEU A 117 -3.78 -8.56 -5.42
CA LEU A 117 -3.09 -8.05 -4.23
C LEU A 117 -3.86 -8.32 -2.93
N THR A 118 -4.95 -9.09 -2.94
CA THR A 118 -5.77 -9.30 -1.73
C THR A 118 -5.00 -9.94 -0.60
N GLU A 119 -4.17 -10.96 -0.89
CA GLU A 119 -3.33 -11.63 0.10
C GLU A 119 -2.31 -10.66 0.73
N PHE A 120 -1.76 -9.75 -0.08
CA PHE A 120 -0.83 -8.72 0.41
C PHE A 120 -1.52 -7.76 1.37
N PHE A 121 -2.67 -7.21 0.97
CA PHE A 121 -3.44 -6.31 1.84
C PHE A 121 -3.98 -7.01 3.09
N ALA A 122 -4.28 -8.31 3.00
CA ALA A 122 -4.69 -9.11 4.14
C ALA A 122 -3.53 -9.41 5.11
N ASP A 123 -2.33 -9.66 4.58
CA ASP A 123 -1.10 -9.77 5.40
C ASP A 123 -0.78 -8.48 6.16
N TRP A 124 -1.14 -7.33 5.59
CA TRP A 124 -1.07 -5.99 6.19
C TRP A 124 -2.28 -5.64 7.06
N GLY A 125 -3.17 -6.59 7.34
CA GLY A 125 -4.34 -6.36 8.20
C GLY A 125 -5.30 -5.29 7.69
N LEU A 126 -5.14 -4.86 6.43
CA LEU A 126 -5.98 -3.87 5.77
C LEU A 126 -7.27 -4.53 5.27
N LEU A 127 -7.12 -5.65 4.58
CA LEU A 127 -8.23 -6.43 4.07
C LEU A 127 -8.51 -7.59 5.03
N LYS A 128 -9.71 -7.66 5.60
CA LYS A 128 -10.12 -8.77 6.44
C LYS A 128 -10.67 -9.90 5.58
N VAL A 129 -10.58 -11.13 6.08
CA VAL A 129 -11.21 -12.30 5.43
C VAL A 129 -12.73 -12.14 5.36
N THR A 130 -13.31 -11.36 6.28
CA THR A 130 -14.74 -11.03 6.32
C THR A 130 -15.18 -10.02 5.26
N ASP A 131 -14.26 -9.34 4.57
CA ASP A 131 -14.57 -8.36 3.51
C ASP A 131 -14.88 -9.07 2.18
N THR A 132 -15.80 -10.05 2.23
CA THR A 132 -16.06 -11.03 1.17
C THR A 132 -16.40 -10.39 -0.17
N GLU A 133 -17.08 -9.24 -0.16
CA GLU A 133 -17.39 -8.46 -1.36
C GLU A 133 -16.13 -8.00 -2.13
N VAL A 134 -15.03 -7.72 -1.43
CA VAL A 134 -13.77 -7.28 -2.04
C VAL A 134 -13.04 -8.50 -2.62
N TRP A 135 -12.98 -9.60 -1.86
CA TRP A 135 -12.38 -10.86 -2.32
C TRP A 135 -13.04 -11.38 -3.60
N ILE A 136 -14.38 -11.40 -3.63
CA ILE A 136 -15.14 -11.83 -4.81
C ILE A 136 -14.88 -10.90 -6.00
N ALA A 137 -14.92 -9.59 -5.78
CA ALA A 137 -14.72 -8.61 -6.86
C ALA A 137 -13.32 -8.70 -7.48
N VAL A 138 -12.27 -8.89 -6.66
CA VAL A 138 -10.90 -9.05 -7.17
C VAL A 138 -10.72 -10.41 -7.86
N SER A 139 -11.29 -11.48 -7.31
CA SER A 139 -11.24 -12.81 -7.92
C SER A 139 -11.83 -12.80 -9.34
N ALA A 140 -12.94 -12.08 -9.54
CA ALA A 140 -13.58 -11.90 -10.84
C ALA A 140 -12.70 -11.19 -11.89
N LEU A 141 -11.64 -10.47 -11.49
CA LEU A 141 -10.67 -9.88 -12.44
C LEU A 141 -9.76 -10.92 -13.09
N GLY A 142 -9.63 -12.13 -12.52
CA GLY A 142 -8.81 -13.22 -13.07
C GLY A 142 -7.30 -12.95 -13.08
N PHE A 143 -6.82 -11.93 -12.36
CA PHE A 143 -5.39 -11.64 -12.30
C PHE A 143 -4.64 -12.69 -11.46
N PRO A 144 -3.42 -13.08 -11.87
CA PRO A 144 -2.60 -13.96 -11.06
C PRO A 144 -2.07 -13.22 -9.82
N TYR A 145 -1.73 -13.96 -8.77
CA TYR A 145 -1.00 -13.41 -7.63
C TYR A 145 0.41 -12.93 -8.04
N PRO A 146 1.03 -12.00 -7.29
CA PRO A 146 2.44 -11.67 -7.44
C PRO A 146 3.33 -12.91 -7.42
N SER A 147 4.39 -12.92 -8.24
CA SER A 147 5.32 -14.06 -8.35
C SER A 147 6.19 -14.26 -7.11
N GLN A 148 6.18 -13.31 -6.18
CA GLN A 148 6.89 -13.34 -4.91
C GLN A 148 6.01 -12.78 -3.80
N ARG A 149 6.32 -13.15 -2.55
CA ARG A 149 5.66 -12.60 -1.38
C ARG A 149 6.11 -11.16 -1.14
N LEU A 150 5.27 -10.19 -1.53
CA LEU A 150 5.59 -8.77 -1.40
C LEU A 150 5.89 -8.34 0.05
N THR A 151 5.24 -8.94 1.05
CA THR A 151 5.49 -8.66 2.47
C THR A 151 6.87 -9.11 2.98
N ALA A 152 7.58 -9.95 2.23
CA ALA A 152 8.95 -10.36 2.55
C ALA A 152 10.01 -9.39 1.98
N ILE A 153 9.62 -8.42 1.16
CA ILE A 153 10.55 -7.45 0.59
C ILE A 153 10.95 -6.45 1.68
N ARG A 154 12.26 -6.27 1.87
CA ARG A 154 12.78 -5.25 2.78
C ARG A 154 12.55 -3.85 2.17
N PRO A 155 11.79 -2.96 2.83
CA PRO A 155 11.39 -1.68 2.25
C PRO A 155 12.55 -0.68 2.16
N TYR A 156 13.26 -0.47 3.28
CA TYR A 156 14.31 0.54 3.40
C TYR A 156 15.70 0.00 3.07
N ARG A 157 16.63 0.91 2.78
CA ARG A 157 18.06 0.56 2.63
C ARG A 157 18.69 0.37 4.01
N ASP A 158 19.72 -0.45 4.07
CA ASP A 158 20.67 -0.48 5.20
C ASP A 158 21.55 0.77 5.20
#